data_AF-A0A6P0XSH4-F1
#
_entry.id   AF-A0A6P0XSH4-F1
#
_cell.length_a   1.000
_cell.length_b   1.000
_cell.length_c   1.000
_cell.angle_alpha   90.00
_cell.angle_beta   90.00
_cell.angle_gamma   90.00
#
_symmetry.space_group_name_H-M   'P 1'
#
loop_
_entity.id
_entity.type
_entity.pdbx_description
1 polymer ?
#
loop_
_entity_poly.entity_id
_entity_poly.type
_entity_poly.pdbx_seq_one_letter_code
_entity_poly.pdbx_strand_id
1 'polypeptide(L)'
;MAKRIIYNENARRALERGMDILAESVAVTLGPKGRNVVLEKKFGAPQIVNDGVTIAKEIELEDHIENTGVALIRQAASKTNDAAGDGTTTATVLAHAIVKEGLRNVAAGANPIAIKRGVDKASNYLVEKIASHARQIEDSKAIAQVGSISAGNDEEVGNMIAQAMDKVGKEGVISLEEGKSMQTELEITEGMRFDKGYISPYFATDMERMEAVLEEPMILITDKKIALVQDLVPVLEQVARSGKPLLILAEDIEKEALATLVVNRLRGVLNVAAVKAPGFGDRRKAMLEDIAVLTGGQVITEDAGLKLESTKLDMLGKARRINITKDNTTIVAEGNEKEVKARCEQIRRQMEETDSSYDKEKLQERLAKLAGGVAVI
;
A
#
# COMPACT_ATOMS: atom_id res chain seq x y z
N MET A 1 -25.70 -7.94 25.04
CA MET A 1 -25.37 -7.14 26.24
C MET A 1 -26.27 -5.92 26.31
N ALA A 2 -26.69 -5.53 27.52
CA ALA A 2 -27.40 -4.27 27.74
C ALA A 2 -26.46 -3.07 27.47
N LYS A 3 -27.00 -1.97 26.94
CA LYS A 3 -26.23 -0.76 26.63
C LYS A 3 -26.18 0.15 27.86
N ARG A 4 -24.99 0.69 28.17
CA ARG A 4 -24.80 1.75 29.18
C ARG A 4 -24.86 3.11 28.47
N ILE A 5 -25.68 4.02 28.99
CA ILE A 5 -25.81 5.37 28.44
C ILE A 5 -25.29 6.37 29.48
N ILE A 6 -24.37 7.22 29.03
CA ILE A 6 -23.74 8.29 29.82
C ILE A 6 -23.97 9.62 29.10
N TYR A 7 -24.03 10.72 29.86
CA TYR A 7 -24.39 12.02 29.32
C TYR A 7 -23.42 13.12 29.77
N ASN A 8 -23.44 14.23 29.03
CA ASN A 8 -22.84 15.50 29.40
C ASN A 8 -21.36 15.37 29.81
N GLU A 9 -20.99 15.98 30.93
CA GLU A 9 -19.63 16.06 31.43
C GLU A 9 -19.01 14.69 31.75
N ASN A 10 -19.80 13.77 32.31
CA ASN A 10 -19.33 12.42 32.63
C ASN A 10 -18.93 11.66 31.37
N ALA A 11 -19.67 11.84 30.27
CA ALA A 11 -19.31 11.26 28.98
C ALA A 11 -18.02 11.87 28.41
N ARG A 12 -17.92 13.21 28.43
CA ARG A 12 -16.76 13.92 27.89
C ARG A 12 -15.48 13.59 28.63
N ARG A 13 -15.50 13.61 29.97
CA ARG A 13 -14.32 13.28 30.79
C ARG A 13 -13.85 11.84 30.60
N ALA A 14 -14.78 10.90 30.40
CA ALA A 14 -14.40 9.51 30.14
C ALA A 14 -13.73 9.36 28.78
N LEU A 15 -14.27 10.02 27.74
CA LEU A 15 -13.61 10.06 26.43
C LEU A 15 -12.23 10.75 26.50
N GLU A 16 -12.15 11.87 27.21
CA GLU A 16 -10.91 12.65 27.40
C GLU A 16 -9.80 11.81 28.04
N ARG A 17 -10.10 11.03 29.10
CA ARG A 17 -9.11 10.16 29.75
C ARG A 17 -8.51 9.14 28.77
N GLY A 18 -9.34 8.52 27.94
CA GLY A 18 -8.85 7.62 26.90
C GLY A 18 -7.96 8.32 25.88
N MET A 19 -8.35 9.54 25.47
CA MET A 19 -7.55 10.35 24.55
C MET A 19 -6.21 10.80 25.17
N ASP A 20 -6.20 11.19 26.44
CA ASP A 20 -4.99 11.55 27.20
C ASP A 20 -4.00 10.38 27.21
N ILE A 21 -4.45 9.16 27.54
CA ILE A 21 -3.58 7.97 27.58
C ILE A 21 -2.90 7.71 26.23
N LEU A 22 -3.68 7.74 25.13
CA LEU A 22 -3.11 7.53 23.80
C LEU A 22 -2.17 8.67 23.39
N ALA A 23 -2.56 9.92 23.64
CA ALA A 23 -1.76 11.07 23.27
C ALA A 23 -0.43 11.13 24.03
N GLU A 24 -0.43 10.89 25.35
CA GLU A 24 0.78 10.84 26.17
C GLU A 24 1.74 9.73 25.72
N SER A 25 1.20 8.55 25.39
CA SER A 25 1.99 7.41 24.93
C SER A 25 2.63 7.62 23.56
N VAL A 26 1.96 8.38 22.68
CA VAL A 26 2.45 8.66 21.32
C VAL A 26 3.35 9.90 21.30
N ALA A 27 3.04 10.93 22.10
CA ALA A 27 3.77 12.21 22.10
C ALA A 27 5.24 12.08 22.51
N VAL A 28 5.59 11.06 23.31
CA VAL A 28 7.00 10.82 23.71
C VAL A 28 7.90 10.49 22.53
N THR A 29 7.36 10.06 21.38
CA THR A 29 8.15 9.74 20.19
C THR A 29 8.34 10.92 19.23
N LEU A 30 7.75 12.09 19.54
CA LEU A 30 7.76 13.21 18.62
C LEU A 30 9.16 13.85 18.46
N GLY A 31 9.61 13.94 17.21
CA GLY A 31 10.79 14.70 16.81
C GLY A 31 12.13 14.01 17.08
N PRO A 32 13.26 14.69 16.83
CA PRO A 32 14.60 14.08 16.86
C PRO A 32 15.07 13.66 18.26
N LYS A 33 14.38 14.11 19.31
CA LYS A 33 14.63 13.72 20.70
C LYS A 33 13.52 12.80 21.24
N GLY A 34 12.71 12.25 20.34
CA GLY A 34 11.72 11.24 20.66
C GLY A 34 12.37 10.05 21.37
N ARG A 35 11.64 9.48 22.30
CA ARG A 35 12.05 8.28 23.03
C ARG A 35 11.38 7.06 22.39
N ASN A 36 12.01 5.91 22.58
CA ASN A 36 11.41 4.65 22.19
C ASN A 36 10.34 4.23 23.20
N VAL A 37 9.29 3.60 22.69
CA VAL A 37 8.26 2.90 23.45
C VAL A 37 8.48 1.40 23.29
N VAL A 38 8.32 0.67 24.39
CA VAL A 38 8.47 -0.78 24.42
C VAL A 38 7.08 -1.40 24.42
N LEU A 39 6.80 -2.20 23.39
CA LEU A 39 5.54 -2.92 23.20
C LEU A 39 5.76 -4.40 23.52
N GLU A 40 4.95 -4.93 24.45
CA GLU A 40 5.00 -6.35 24.79
C GLU A 40 4.48 -7.20 23.63
N LYS A 41 5.17 -8.30 23.34
CA LYS A 41 4.68 -9.36 22.45
C LYS A 41 4.38 -10.60 23.27
N LYS A 42 3.26 -11.28 22.97
CA LYS A 42 2.86 -12.54 23.65
C LYS A 42 3.92 -13.63 23.58
N PHE A 43 4.76 -13.60 22.54
CA PHE A 43 5.85 -14.53 22.32
C PHE A 43 7.07 -13.77 21.79
N GLY A 44 8.27 -14.20 22.20
CA GLY A 44 9.53 -13.61 21.74
C GLY A 44 9.95 -12.36 22.50
N ALA A 45 10.84 -11.58 21.90
CA ALA A 45 11.33 -10.34 22.47
C ALA A 45 10.29 -9.20 22.32
N PRO A 46 10.25 -8.24 23.27
CA PRO A 46 9.41 -7.06 23.12
C PRO A 46 9.87 -6.23 21.91
N GLN A 47 8.94 -5.50 21.32
CA GLN A 47 9.22 -4.63 20.19
C GLN A 47 9.54 -3.22 20.68
N ILE A 48 10.66 -2.66 20.24
CA ILE A 48 11.07 -1.29 20.56
C ILE A 48 10.75 -0.43 19.34
N VAL A 49 9.85 0.53 19.50
CA VAL A 49 9.38 1.38 18.41
C VAL A 49 9.43 2.86 18.76
N ASN A 50 9.61 3.70 17.76
CA ASN A 50 9.48 5.16 17.83
C ASN A 50 8.37 5.68 16.89
N ASP A 51 7.61 4.78 16.27
CA ASP A 51 6.53 5.12 15.36
C ASP A 51 5.18 5.28 16.10
N GLY A 52 4.55 6.45 15.91
CA GLY A 52 3.29 6.80 16.54
C GLY A 52 2.10 5.94 16.11
N VAL A 53 2.05 5.45 14.87
CA VAL A 53 0.90 4.65 14.41
C VAL A 53 0.94 3.23 14.98
N THR A 54 2.13 2.63 15.07
CA THR A 54 2.33 1.32 15.71
C THR A 54 1.96 1.37 17.18
N ILE A 55 2.43 2.39 17.91
CA ILE A 55 2.06 2.58 19.33
C ILE A 55 0.56 2.80 19.47
N ALA A 56 -0.03 3.66 18.64
CA ALA A 56 -1.45 3.96 18.71
C ALA A 56 -2.33 2.72 18.50
N LYS A 57 -1.91 1.78 17.64
CA LYS A 57 -2.63 0.53 17.35
C LYS A 57 -2.71 -0.41 18.56
N GLU A 58 -1.65 -0.50 19.37
CA GLU A 58 -1.54 -1.44 20.50
C GLU A 58 -2.29 -0.99 21.77
N ILE A 59 -2.67 0.28 21.88
CA ILE A 59 -3.32 0.79 23.10
C ILE A 59 -4.78 0.34 23.15
N GLU A 60 -5.14 -0.60 24.01
CA GLU A 60 -6.54 -0.96 24.24
C GLU A 60 -6.85 -0.91 25.74
N LEU A 61 -7.96 -0.25 26.09
CA LEU A 61 -8.37 -0.06 27.48
C LEU A 61 -9.52 -0.98 27.85
N GLU A 62 -9.49 -1.52 29.09
CA GLU A 62 -10.56 -2.36 29.62
C GLU A 62 -11.90 -1.59 29.76
N ASP A 63 -11.86 -0.31 30.15
CA ASP A 63 -13.06 0.52 30.19
C ASP A 63 -13.48 0.88 28.76
N HIS A 64 -14.62 0.33 28.32
CA HIS A 64 -15.14 0.54 26.97
C HIS A 64 -15.40 2.01 26.60
N ILE A 65 -15.72 2.87 27.56
CA ILE A 65 -15.99 4.29 27.30
C ILE A 65 -14.67 5.02 27.07
N GLU A 66 -13.67 4.79 27.92
CA GLU A 66 -12.33 5.35 27.73
C GLU A 66 -11.69 4.80 26.44
N ASN A 67 -11.86 3.51 26.17
CA ASN A 67 -11.40 2.89 24.92
C ASN A 67 -12.09 3.49 23.68
N THR A 68 -13.33 3.97 23.81
CA THR A 68 -13.99 4.72 22.74
C THR A 68 -13.25 6.04 22.47
N GLY A 69 -12.78 6.73 23.52
CA GLY A 69 -11.93 7.91 23.42
C GLY A 69 -10.63 7.61 22.67
N VAL A 70 -9.94 6.52 23.04
CA VAL A 70 -8.74 6.01 22.34
C VAL A 70 -9.01 5.79 20.86
N ALA A 71 -10.09 5.08 20.52
CA ALA A 71 -10.45 4.78 19.14
C ALA A 71 -10.72 6.05 18.31
N LEU A 72 -11.35 7.08 18.91
CA LEU A 72 -11.63 8.35 18.24
C LEU A 72 -10.35 9.11 17.89
N ILE A 73 -9.40 9.23 18.82
CA ILE A 73 -8.14 9.94 18.56
C ILE A 73 -7.21 9.13 17.64
N ARG A 74 -7.22 7.80 17.73
CA ARG A 74 -6.48 6.90 16.82
C ARG A 74 -6.87 7.12 15.36
N GLN A 75 -8.13 7.47 15.08
CA GLN A 75 -8.55 7.76 13.71
C GLN A 75 -7.80 8.96 13.10
N ALA A 76 -7.38 9.93 13.90
CA ALA A 76 -6.56 11.03 13.41
C ALA A 76 -5.21 10.52 12.89
N ALA A 77 -4.50 9.72 13.70
CA ALA A 77 -3.24 9.09 13.31
C ALA A 77 -3.38 8.19 12.06
N SER A 78 -4.37 7.29 12.06
CA SER A 78 -4.57 6.35 10.94
C SER A 78 -4.88 7.07 9.62
N LYS A 79 -5.78 8.04 9.61
CA LYS A 79 -6.14 8.76 8.38
C LYS A 79 -5.01 9.64 7.87
N THR A 80 -4.21 10.21 8.77
CA THR A 80 -3.00 10.95 8.38
C THR A 80 -1.97 10.02 7.75
N ASN A 81 -1.75 8.83 8.32
CA ASN A 81 -0.88 7.83 7.73
C ASN A 81 -1.34 7.42 6.33
N ASP A 82 -2.62 7.12 6.16
CA ASP A 82 -3.18 6.69 4.87
C ASP A 82 -3.08 7.78 3.79
N ALA A 83 -3.18 9.06 4.18
CA ALA A 83 -3.17 10.18 3.24
C ALA A 83 -1.76 10.72 2.93
N ALA A 84 -0.84 10.67 3.89
CA ALA A 84 0.46 11.35 3.80
C ALA A 84 1.68 10.44 4.08
N GLY A 85 1.50 9.27 4.69
CA GLY A 85 2.59 8.34 5.02
C GLY A 85 3.48 8.75 6.21
N ASP A 86 3.28 9.94 6.78
CA ASP A 86 4.01 10.46 7.95
C ASP A 86 3.12 11.47 8.71
N GLY A 87 3.56 11.94 9.88
CA GLY A 87 2.90 12.98 10.68
C GLY A 87 1.85 12.45 11.66
N THR A 88 1.81 11.15 11.90
CA THR A 88 0.83 10.47 12.76
C THR A 88 0.90 10.96 14.20
N THR A 89 2.11 11.10 14.75
CA THR A 89 2.35 11.67 16.08
C THR A 89 1.92 13.14 16.15
N THR A 90 2.26 13.94 15.13
CA THR A 90 1.85 15.35 15.04
C THR A 90 0.33 15.50 15.01
N ALA A 91 -0.36 14.67 14.22
CA ALA A 91 -1.81 14.67 14.14
C ALA A 91 -2.46 14.32 15.49
N THR A 92 -1.94 13.31 16.19
CA THR A 92 -2.40 12.94 17.53
C THR A 92 -2.25 14.08 18.53
N VAL A 93 -1.07 14.71 18.59
CA VAL A 93 -0.80 15.82 19.53
C VAL A 93 -1.70 17.03 19.25
N LEU A 94 -1.89 17.40 17.97
CA LEU A 94 -2.78 18.49 17.59
C LEU A 94 -4.24 18.18 17.90
N ALA A 95 -4.71 16.98 17.55
CA ALA A 95 -6.07 16.54 17.83
C ALA A 95 -6.35 16.57 19.34
N HIS A 96 -5.42 16.05 20.13
CA HIS A 96 -5.49 16.06 21.59
C HIS A 96 -5.61 17.48 22.16
N ALA A 97 -4.73 18.40 21.75
CA ALA A 97 -4.76 19.78 22.20
C ALA A 97 -6.08 20.49 21.85
N ILE A 98 -6.59 20.31 20.63
CA ILE A 98 -7.87 20.88 20.18
C ILE A 98 -9.03 20.34 21.00
N VAL A 99 -9.07 19.03 21.24
CA VAL A 99 -10.14 18.41 22.04
C VAL A 99 -10.08 18.92 23.48
N LYS A 100 -8.91 18.93 24.10
CA LYS A 100 -8.72 19.34 25.50
C LYS A 100 -9.18 20.77 25.74
N GLU A 101 -8.71 21.72 24.94
CA GLU A 101 -9.13 23.11 25.06
C GLU A 101 -10.58 23.31 24.63
N GLY A 102 -11.07 22.56 23.64
CA GLY A 102 -12.48 22.55 23.26
C GLY A 102 -13.39 22.13 24.42
N LEU A 103 -13.08 21.00 25.07
CA LEU A 103 -13.83 20.47 26.21
C LEU A 103 -13.82 21.45 27.39
N ARG A 104 -12.67 22.07 27.67
CA ARG A 104 -12.55 23.11 28.70
C ARG A 104 -13.49 24.30 28.44
N ASN A 105 -13.55 24.79 27.21
CA ASN A 105 -14.44 25.90 26.84
C ASN A 105 -15.93 25.49 26.89
N VAL A 106 -16.26 24.25 26.49
CA VAL A 106 -17.62 23.73 26.61
C VAL A 106 -18.03 23.60 28.09
N ALA A 107 -17.13 23.16 28.96
CA ALA A 107 -17.37 23.12 30.41
C ALA A 107 -17.59 24.52 31.00
N ALA A 108 -16.95 25.55 30.43
CA ALA A 108 -17.19 26.96 30.76
C ALA A 108 -18.51 27.54 30.17
N GLY A 109 -19.30 26.74 29.47
CA GLY A 109 -20.62 27.13 28.95
C GLY A 109 -20.62 27.62 27.50
N ALA A 110 -19.49 27.56 26.79
CA ALA A 110 -19.44 27.94 25.38
C ALA A 110 -20.21 26.92 24.50
N ASN A 111 -20.78 27.41 23.41
CA ASN A 111 -21.53 26.56 22.47
C ASN A 111 -20.58 25.67 21.65
N PRO A 112 -20.66 24.32 21.77
CA PRO A 112 -19.78 23.40 21.03
C PRO A 112 -19.82 23.58 19.51
N ILE A 113 -20.99 23.91 18.97
CA ILE A 113 -21.16 24.11 17.51
C ILE A 113 -20.43 25.39 17.06
N ALA A 114 -20.44 26.44 17.89
CA ALA A 114 -19.70 27.67 17.58
C ALA A 114 -18.19 27.46 17.64
N ILE A 115 -17.69 26.71 18.65
CA ILE A 115 -16.29 26.32 18.76
C ILE A 115 -15.86 25.55 17.52
N LYS A 116 -16.61 24.51 17.15
CA LYS A 116 -16.33 23.71 15.95
C LYS A 116 -16.21 24.60 14.70
N ARG A 117 -17.18 25.49 14.46
CA ARG A 117 -17.12 26.41 13.31
C ARG A 117 -15.89 27.32 13.34
N GLY A 118 -15.47 27.75 14.52
CA GLY A 118 -14.24 28.54 14.71
C GLY A 118 -12.99 27.74 14.35
N VAL A 119 -12.89 26.50 14.86
CA VAL A 119 -11.80 25.57 14.54
C VAL A 119 -11.76 25.29 13.03
N ASP A 120 -12.90 24.95 12.41
CA ASP A 120 -12.98 24.67 10.98
C ASP A 120 -12.49 25.87 10.13
N LYS A 121 -12.88 27.11 10.50
CA LYS A 121 -12.41 28.33 9.83
C LYS A 121 -10.90 28.56 10.00
N ALA A 122 -10.39 28.39 11.22
CA ALA A 122 -8.98 28.57 11.51
C ALA A 122 -8.12 27.53 10.76
N SER A 123 -8.55 26.27 10.75
CA SER A 123 -7.89 25.19 10.00
C SER A 123 -7.83 25.49 8.51
N ASN A 124 -8.93 25.92 7.89
CA ASN A 124 -8.94 26.27 6.46
C ASN A 124 -7.97 27.41 6.14
N TYR A 125 -7.97 28.47 6.96
CA TYR A 125 -7.03 29.57 6.81
C TYR A 125 -5.58 29.11 6.95
N LEU A 126 -5.28 28.24 7.93
CA LEU A 126 -3.95 27.70 8.13
C LEU A 126 -3.51 26.82 6.96
N VAL A 127 -4.39 26.01 6.39
CA VAL A 127 -4.08 25.20 5.19
C VAL A 127 -3.70 26.10 4.01
N GLU A 128 -4.46 27.17 3.77
CA GLU A 128 -4.12 28.15 2.72
C GLU A 128 -2.77 28.82 2.97
N LYS A 129 -2.47 29.18 4.22
CA LYS A 129 -1.18 29.75 4.59
C LYS A 129 -0.03 28.76 4.49
N ILE A 130 -0.22 27.50 4.84
CA ILE A 130 0.81 26.46 4.67
C ILE A 130 1.10 26.28 3.18
N ALA A 131 0.05 26.20 2.34
CA ALA A 131 0.21 26.11 0.89
C ALA A 131 0.97 27.31 0.30
N SER A 132 0.73 28.53 0.80
CA SER A 132 1.43 29.72 0.32
C SER A 132 2.92 29.78 0.72
N HIS A 133 3.35 28.98 1.70
CA HIS A 133 4.74 28.87 2.15
C HIS A 133 5.42 27.58 1.68
N ALA A 134 4.68 26.71 0.96
CA ALA A 134 5.21 25.45 0.45
C ALA A 134 6.33 25.73 -0.56
N ARG A 135 7.41 24.95 -0.47
CA ARG A 135 8.53 24.97 -1.41
C ARG A 135 8.49 23.70 -2.23
N GLN A 136 8.58 23.84 -3.55
CA GLN A 136 8.59 22.70 -4.45
C GLN A 136 9.92 21.95 -4.33
N ILE A 137 9.85 20.60 -4.35
CA ILE A 137 11.03 19.73 -4.34
C ILE A 137 11.51 19.57 -5.78
N GLU A 138 12.59 20.29 -6.09
CA GLU A 138 13.13 20.37 -7.45
C GLU A 138 14.32 19.45 -7.67
N ASP A 139 15.15 19.24 -6.64
CA ASP A 139 16.42 18.53 -6.75
C ASP A 139 16.53 17.30 -5.82
N SER A 140 17.46 16.42 -6.17
CA SER A 140 17.80 15.20 -5.44
C SER A 140 18.24 15.49 -3.99
N LYS A 141 18.88 16.64 -3.75
CA LYS A 141 19.30 17.07 -2.41
C LYS A 141 18.09 17.33 -1.50
N ALA A 142 17.06 18.01 -1.99
CA ALA A 142 15.84 18.25 -1.26
C ALA A 142 15.07 16.95 -1.00
N ILE A 143 15.08 16.01 -1.95
CA ILE A 143 14.53 14.66 -1.76
C ILE A 143 15.26 13.94 -0.62
N ALA A 144 16.60 13.93 -0.65
CA ALA A 144 17.41 13.29 0.38
C ALA A 144 17.14 13.90 1.76
N GLN A 145 17.05 15.24 1.86
CA GLN A 145 16.74 15.93 3.12
C GLN A 145 15.39 15.52 3.70
N VAL A 146 14.34 15.44 2.87
CA VAL A 146 13.02 15.01 3.30
C VAL A 146 13.05 13.55 3.75
N GLY A 147 13.65 12.67 2.93
CA GLY A 147 13.80 11.25 3.25
C GLY A 147 14.55 11.03 4.56
N SER A 148 15.64 11.75 4.79
CA SER A 148 16.43 11.66 6.03
C SER A 148 15.64 12.10 7.25
N ILE A 149 14.93 13.21 7.18
CA ILE A 149 14.12 13.70 8.32
C ILE A 149 13.04 12.68 8.67
N SER A 150 12.30 12.16 7.67
CA SER A 150 11.27 11.15 7.88
C SER A 150 11.84 9.80 8.35
N ALA A 151 13.07 9.47 8.00
CA ALA A 151 13.80 8.29 8.47
C ALA A 151 14.47 8.50 9.85
N GLY A 152 14.09 9.52 10.62
CA GLY A 152 14.65 9.75 11.96
C GLY A 152 16.01 10.47 11.98
N ASN A 153 16.30 11.27 10.95
CA ASN A 153 17.60 11.90 10.65
C ASN A 153 18.67 10.91 10.19
N ASP A 154 18.26 9.89 9.44
CA ASP A 154 19.16 8.96 8.78
C ASP A 154 19.57 9.47 7.40
N GLU A 155 20.81 9.95 7.28
CA GLU A 155 21.37 10.45 6.02
C GLU A 155 21.55 9.34 4.98
N GLU A 156 21.85 8.11 5.40
CA GLU A 156 22.06 6.99 4.49
C GLU A 156 20.75 6.63 3.79
N VAL A 157 19.66 6.47 4.56
CA VAL A 157 18.32 6.18 4.02
C VAL A 157 17.85 7.29 3.08
N GLY A 158 18.00 8.57 3.47
CA GLY A 158 17.60 9.69 2.62
C GLY A 158 18.36 9.73 1.30
N ASN A 159 19.68 9.48 1.33
CA ASN A 159 20.50 9.41 0.12
C ASN A 159 20.10 8.23 -0.78
N MET A 160 19.79 7.06 -0.21
CA MET A 160 19.31 5.91 -0.99
C MET A 160 17.99 6.19 -1.69
N ILE A 161 17.02 6.82 -1.00
CA ILE A 161 15.74 7.23 -1.59
C ILE A 161 15.97 8.20 -2.74
N ALA A 162 16.84 9.20 -2.56
CA ALA A 162 17.15 10.17 -3.60
C ALA A 162 17.80 9.52 -4.84
N GLN A 163 18.75 8.61 -4.63
CA GLN A 163 19.37 7.84 -5.71
C GLN A 163 18.37 6.93 -6.44
N ALA A 164 17.45 6.30 -5.71
CA ALA A 164 16.39 5.51 -6.30
C ALA A 164 15.50 6.39 -7.20
N MET A 165 15.00 7.51 -6.68
CA MET A 165 14.16 8.46 -7.42
C MET A 165 14.85 9.09 -8.63
N ASP A 166 16.16 9.34 -8.56
CA ASP A 166 16.93 9.86 -9.71
C ASP A 166 17.01 8.86 -10.85
N LYS A 167 17.05 7.56 -10.54
CA LYS A 167 17.18 6.51 -11.55
C LYS A 167 15.84 6.06 -12.13
N VAL A 168 14.80 5.86 -11.30
CA VAL A 168 13.46 5.46 -11.79
C VAL A 168 12.55 6.65 -12.14
N GLY A 169 12.99 7.87 -11.83
CA GLY A 169 12.22 9.09 -12.00
C GLY A 169 11.24 9.35 -10.86
N LYS A 170 10.66 10.57 -10.82
CA LYS A 170 9.71 10.99 -9.77
C LYS A 170 8.43 10.15 -9.71
N GLU A 171 8.04 9.55 -10.83
CA GLU A 171 6.88 8.65 -10.94
C GLU A 171 7.28 7.17 -10.95
N GLY A 172 8.57 6.88 -10.76
CA GLY A 172 9.09 5.53 -10.69
C GLY A 172 8.65 4.80 -9.43
N VAL A 173 8.82 3.47 -9.44
CA VAL A 173 8.39 2.61 -8.34
C VAL A 173 9.60 2.27 -7.49
N ILE A 174 9.47 2.45 -6.17
CA ILE A 174 10.44 1.99 -5.17
C ILE A 174 9.79 0.85 -4.38
N SER A 175 10.52 -0.25 -4.23
CA SER A 175 10.15 -1.43 -3.44
C SER A 175 11.19 -1.66 -2.35
N LEU A 176 10.77 -2.25 -1.23
CA LEU A 176 11.64 -2.60 -0.11
C LEU A 176 11.72 -4.12 0.01
N GLU A 177 12.92 -4.66 0.07
CA GLU A 177 13.19 -6.09 0.28
C GLU A 177 14.06 -6.34 1.50
N GLU A 178 13.95 -7.54 2.10
CA GLU A 178 14.79 -7.90 3.22
C GLU A 178 16.12 -8.45 2.71
N GLY A 179 17.21 -7.70 2.92
CA GLY A 179 18.56 -8.10 2.54
C GLY A 179 19.07 -9.29 3.36
N LYS A 180 19.93 -10.12 2.75
CA LYS A 180 20.64 -11.21 3.44
C LYS A 180 21.99 -10.80 4.02
N SER A 181 22.46 -9.59 3.66
CA SER A 181 23.74 -9.04 4.09
C SER A 181 23.52 -8.00 5.20
N MET A 182 24.63 -7.50 5.77
CA MET A 182 24.60 -6.40 6.74
C MET A 182 24.56 -5.02 6.06
N GLN A 183 24.63 -4.97 4.73
CA GLN A 183 24.66 -3.74 3.94
C GLN A 183 23.31 -3.55 3.25
N THR A 184 22.78 -2.33 3.27
CA THR A 184 21.62 -1.96 2.47
C THR A 184 22.09 -1.68 1.05
N GLU A 185 21.42 -2.27 0.06
CA GLU A 185 21.83 -2.20 -1.34
C GLU A 185 20.70 -1.59 -2.17
N LEU A 186 21.03 -0.78 -3.18
CA LEU A 186 20.06 -0.25 -4.12
C LEU A 186 20.25 -0.94 -5.48
N GLU A 187 19.30 -1.79 -5.84
CA GLU A 187 19.24 -2.47 -7.12
C GLU A 187 18.18 -1.82 -8.03
N ILE A 188 18.42 -1.81 -9.34
CA ILE A 188 17.36 -1.51 -10.31
C ILE A 188 17.10 -2.75 -11.11
N THR A 189 15.85 -3.18 -11.06
CA THR A 189 15.36 -4.31 -11.80
C THR A 189 14.25 -3.87 -12.72
N GLU A 190 13.95 -4.70 -13.70
CA GLU A 190 12.73 -4.54 -14.49
C GLU A 190 11.52 -4.79 -13.59
N GLY A 191 10.44 -4.06 -13.84
CA GLY A 191 9.23 -4.22 -13.05
C GLY A 191 8.18 -3.19 -13.41
N MET A 192 6.99 -3.35 -12.83
CA MET A 192 5.89 -2.44 -13.07
C MET A 192 4.93 -2.37 -11.89
N ARG A 193 4.23 -1.24 -11.78
CA ARG A 193 3.11 -1.06 -10.84
C ARG A 193 1.82 -0.70 -11.58
N PHE A 194 0.71 -1.26 -11.12
CA PHE A 194 -0.61 -0.89 -11.61
C PHE A 194 -1.66 -0.85 -10.49
N ASP A 195 -2.70 -0.05 -10.72
CA ASP A 195 -3.68 0.38 -9.73
C ASP A 195 -4.83 -0.64 -9.58
N LYS A 196 -4.44 -1.88 -9.27
CA LYS A 196 -5.35 -2.98 -8.90
C LYS A 196 -4.75 -3.72 -7.72
N GLY A 197 -5.45 -3.72 -6.60
CA GLY A 197 -5.07 -4.50 -5.43
C GLY A 197 -5.72 -5.88 -5.38
N TYR A 198 -5.51 -6.57 -4.25
CA TYR A 198 -6.11 -7.88 -4.02
C TYR A 198 -7.64 -7.80 -4.08
N ILE A 199 -8.27 -8.84 -4.63
CA ILE A 199 -9.75 -8.93 -4.68
C ILE A 199 -10.33 -9.19 -3.27
N SER A 200 -9.53 -9.77 -2.38
CA SER A 200 -9.91 -10.09 -1.00
C SER A 200 -8.76 -9.83 -0.02
N PRO A 201 -8.98 -9.14 1.11
CA PRO A 201 -7.94 -8.89 2.12
C PRO A 201 -7.42 -10.17 2.76
N TYR A 202 -8.14 -11.28 2.66
CA TYR A 202 -7.70 -12.58 3.15
C TYR A 202 -6.52 -13.17 2.34
N PHE A 203 -6.10 -12.53 1.24
CA PHE A 203 -4.85 -12.88 0.56
C PHE A 203 -3.60 -12.27 1.22
N ALA A 204 -3.76 -11.30 2.12
CA ALA A 204 -2.64 -10.67 2.83
C ALA A 204 -1.77 -11.75 3.52
N THR A 205 -0.47 -11.64 3.32
CA THR A 205 0.56 -12.45 3.99
C THR A 205 1.10 -11.70 5.19
N ASP A 206 1.22 -10.37 5.07
CA ASP A 206 1.59 -9.46 6.15
C ASP A 206 0.32 -8.76 6.65
N MET A 207 -0.14 -9.16 7.83
CA MET A 207 -1.34 -8.61 8.48
C MET A 207 -1.10 -7.26 9.16
N GLU A 208 0.17 -6.88 9.38
CA GLU A 208 0.52 -5.59 9.98
C GLU A 208 0.48 -4.47 8.93
N ARG A 209 1.08 -4.75 7.77
CA ARG A 209 1.09 -3.85 6.60
C ARG A 209 -0.16 -3.98 5.74
N MET A 210 -0.94 -5.05 5.91
CA MET A 210 -2.09 -5.40 5.07
C MET A 210 -1.68 -5.57 3.59
N GLU A 211 -0.63 -6.34 3.36
CA GLU A 211 -0.04 -6.60 2.05
C GLU A 211 0.07 -8.10 1.77
N ALA A 212 -0.09 -8.50 0.52
CA ALA A 212 0.23 -9.85 0.05
C ALA A 212 1.57 -9.82 -0.69
N VAL A 213 2.58 -10.41 -0.05
CA VAL A 213 3.96 -10.54 -0.55
C VAL A 213 4.14 -11.97 -1.03
N LEU A 214 4.39 -12.12 -2.33
CA LEU A 214 4.66 -13.40 -2.96
C LEU A 214 6.12 -13.43 -3.43
N GLU A 215 6.91 -14.36 -2.89
CA GLU A 215 8.32 -14.59 -3.26
C GLU A 215 8.43 -15.65 -4.35
N GLU A 216 9.21 -15.37 -5.39
CA GLU A 216 9.34 -16.16 -6.62
C GLU A 216 8.02 -16.72 -7.19
N PRO A 217 6.94 -15.91 -7.34
CA PRO A 217 5.65 -16.43 -7.76
C PRO A 217 5.61 -16.81 -9.24
N MET A 218 4.71 -17.74 -9.55
CA MET A 218 4.18 -17.92 -10.90
C MET A 218 2.97 -17.00 -11.11
N ILE A 219 2.74 -16.58 -12.35
CA ILE A 219 1.70 -15.60 -12.69
C ILE A 219 0.83 -16.17 -13.82
N LEU A 220 -0.44 -16.42 -13.50
CA LEU A 220 -1.47 -16.73 -14.49
C LEU A 220 -2.05 -15.43 -15.03
N ILE A 221 -1.91 -15.20 -16.33
CA ILE A 221 -2.35 -13.99 -17.02
C ILE A 221 -3.47 -14.37 -17.98
N THR A 222 -4.68 -13.87 -17.75
CA THR A 222 -5.83 -14.14 -18.62
C THR A 222 -6.73 -12.91 -18.75
N ASP A 223 -7.35 -12.76 -19.92
CA ASP A 223 -8.40 -11.75 -20.14
C ASP A 223 -9.80 -12.26 -19.81
N LYS A 224 -9.94 -13.51 -19.36
CA LYS A 224 -11.21 -14.14 -19.02
C LYS A 224 -11.70 -13.76 -17.62
N LYS A 225 -13.02 -13.86 -17.45
CA LYS A 225 -13.66 -13.94 -16.12
C LYS A 225 -13.64 -15.38 -15.64
N ILE A 226 -13.22 -15.57 -14.40
CA ILE A 226 -13.16 -16.89 -13.77
C ILE A 226 -14.37 -17.01 -12.84
N ALA A 227 -15.39 -17.75 -13.30
CA ALA A 227 -16.59 -18.01 -12.51
C ALA A 227 -16.42 -19.23 -11.60
N LEU A 228 -15.90 -20.32 -12.17
CA LEU A 228 -15.78 -21.62 -11.52
C LEU A 228 -14.32 -21.94 -11.21
N VAL A 229 -14.09 -22.54 -10.04
CA VAL A 229 -12.74 -22.99 -9.66
C VAL A 229 -12.27 -24.17 -10.50
N GLN A 230 -13.19 -24.95 -11.10
CA GLN A 230 -12.88 -26.12 -11.91
C GLN A 230 -11.95 -25.78 -13.08
N ASP A 231 -12.13 -24.61 -13.69
CA ASP A 231 -11.30 -24.12 -14.80
C ASP A 231 -9.85 -23.88 -14.35
N LEU A 232 -9.64 -23.59 -13.06
CA LEU A 232 -8.33 -23.35 -12.46
C LEU A 232 -7.68 -24.60 -11.88
N VAL A 233 -8.43 -25.67 -11.60
CA VAL A 233 -7.91 -26.88 -10.94
C VAL A 233 -6.63 -27.41 -11.62
N PRO A 234 -6.58 -27.56 -12.96
CA PRO A 234 -5.37 -28.07 -13.62
C PRO A 234 -4.13 -27.20 -13.40
N VAL A 235 -4.29 -25.89 -13.34
CA VAL A 235 -3.18 -24.94 -13.09
C VAL A 235 -2.80 -24.95 -11.61
N LEU A 236 -3.79 -24.92 -10.71
CA LEU A 236 -3.57 -24.94 -9.26
C LEU A 236 -2.82 -26.19 -8.82
N GLU A 237 -3.16 -27.36 -9.37
CA GLU A 237 -2.46 -28.61 -9.06
C GLU A 237 -1.00 -28.59 -9.54
N GLN A 238 -0.74 -28.07 -10.75
CA GLN A 238 0.60 -27.94 -11.29
C GLN A 238 1.46 -27.00 -10.42
N VAL A 239 0.92 -25.85 -10.02
CA VAL A 239 1.64 -24.87 -9.20
C VAL A 239 1.83 -25.38 -7.76
N ALA A 240 0.82 -26.01 -7.17
CA ALA A 240 0.93 -26.60 -5.83
C ALA A 240 2.05 -27.65 -5.74
N ARG A 241 2.26 -28.46 -6.79
CA ARG A 241 3.38 -29.42 -6.86
C ARG A 241 4.75 -28.75 -6.92
N SER A 242 4.84 -27.54 -7.47
CA SER A 242 6.08 -26.77 -7.51
C SER A 242 6.44 -26.13 -6.16
N GLY A 243 5.48 -26.05 -5.23
CA GLY A 243 5.63 -25.35 -3.95
C GLY A 243 5.73 -23.82 -4.06
N LYS A 244 5.64 -23.26 -5.27
CA LYS A 244 5.72 -21.82 -5.51
C LYS A 244 4.37 -21.13 -5.32
N PRO A 245 4.34 -19.83 -4.95
CA PRO A 245 3.11 -19.06 -4.91
C PRO A 245 2.54 -18.80 -6.31
N LEU A 246 1.24 -18.52 -6.38
CA LEU A 246 0.54 -18.15 -7.62
C LEU A 246 -0.12 -16.77 -7.49
N LEU A 247 0.16 -15.87 -8.44
CA LEU A 247 -0.69 -14.73 -8.71
C LEU A 247 -1.66 -15.07 -9.86
N ILE A 248 -2.95 -14.84 -9.65
CA ILE A 248 -3.97 -14.90 -10.70
C ILE A 248 -4.35 -13.48 -11.10
N LEU A 249 -4.05 -13.12 -12.35
CA LEU A 249 -4.46 -11.88 -12.99
C LEU A 249 -5.50 -12.17 -14.06
N ALA A 250 -6.75 -11.80 -13.80
CA ALA A 250 -7.91 -12.10 -14.64
C ALA A 250 -8.80 -10.87 -14.84
N GLU A 251 -9.70 -10.84 -15.84
CA GLU A 251 -10.67 -9.74 -15.95
C GLU A 251 -11.47 -9.58 -14.66
N ASP A 252 -11.99 -10.69 -14.14
CA ASP A 252 -12.66 -10.76 -12.85
C ASP A 252 -12.61 -12.18 -12.29
N ILE A 253 -12.83 -12.31 -10.98
CA ILE A 253 -12.97 -13.60 -10.30
C ILE A 253 -14.27 -13.55 -9.50
N GLU A 254 -15.22 -14.39 -9.89
CA GLU A 254 -16.54 -14.40 -9.27
C GLU A 254 -16.54 -15.07 -7.89
N LYS A 255 -17.65 -14.91 -7.17
CA LYS A 255 -17.75 -15.26 -5.74
C LYS A 255 -17.42 -16.72 -5.44
N GLU A 256 -17.80 -17.65 -6.32
CA GLU A 256 -17.58 -19.08 -6.09
C GLU A 256 -16.09 -19.46 -6.20
N ALA A 257 -15.46 -19.10 -7.31
CA ALA A 257 -14.01 -19.26 -7.49
C ALA A 257 -13.23 -18.53 -6.39
N LEU A 258 -13.58 -17.27 -6.10
CA LEU A 258 -12.92 -16.46 -5.08
C LEU A 258 -13.03 -17.09 -3.68
N ALA A 259 -14.21 -17.54 -3.28
CA ALA A 259 -14.41 -18.17 -1.97
C ALA A 259 -13.53 -19.41 -1.82
N THR A 260 -13.42 -20.22 -2.88
CA THR A 260 -12.58 -21.43 -2.87
C THR A 260 -11.10 -21.07 -2.75
N LEU A 261 -10.61 -20.08 -3.49
CA LEU A 261 -9.22 -19.61 -3.40
C LEU A 261 -8.91 -19.09 -1.99
N VAL A 262 -9.79 -18.27 -1.43
CA VAL A 262 -9.64 -17.70 -0.08
C VAL A 262 -9.60 -18.79 0.99
N VAL A 263 -10.53 -19.75 0.96
CA VAL A 263 -10.57 -20.84 1.95
C VAL A 263 -9.30 -21.70 1.88
N ASN A 264 -8.83 -22.04 0.68
CA ASN A 264 -7.62 -22.85 0.53
C ASN A 264 -6.35 -22.08 0.95
N ARG A 265 -6.30 -20.76 0.70
CA ARG A 265 -5.21 -19.90 1.18
C ARG A 265 -5.16 -19.80 2.70
N LEU A 266 -6.31 -19.61 3.35
CA LEU A 266 -6.42 -19.54 4.82
C LEU A 266 -6.07 -20.88 5.48
N ARG A 267 -6.33 -22.00 4.80
CA ARG A 267 -5.94 -23.34 5.26
C ARG A 267 -4.47 -23.69 4.99
N GLY A 268 -3.72 -22.82 4.30
CA GLY A 268 -2.33 -23.07 3.91
C GLY A 268 -2.16 -24.13 2.82
N VAL A 269 -3.23 -24.52 2.13
CA VAL A 269 -3.18 -25.53 1.05
C VAL A 269 -2.62 -24.92 -0.24
N LEU A 270 -2.97 -23.66 -0.52
CA LEU A 270 -2.51 -22.93 -1.69
C LEU A 270 -1.92 -21.58 -1.26
N ASN A 271 -0.72 -21.25 -1.72
CA ASN A 271 -0.22 -19.89 -1.59
C ASN A 271 -0.62 -19.10 -2.84
N VAL A 272 -1.81 -18.51 -2.82
CA VAL A 272 -2.40 -17.82 -3.97
C VAL A 272 -2.89 -16.42 -3.59
N ALA A 273 -2.71 -15.47 -4.50
CA ALA A 273 -3.37 -14.18 -4.48
C ALA A 273 -4.03 -13.90 -5.83
N ALA A 274 -5.03 -13.03 -5.83
CA ALA A 274 -5.83 -12.77 -7.01
C ALA A 274 -6.12 -11.27 -7.15
N VAL A 275 -5.90 -10.76 -8.37
CA VAL A 275 -5.99 -9.33 -8.72
C VAL A 275 -6.73 -9.19 -10.04
N LYS A 276 -7.51 -8.11 -10.20
CA LYS A 276 -8.16 -7.83 -11.49
C LYS A 276 -7.14 -7.27 -12.49
N ALA A 277 -7.32 -7.59 -13.76
CA ALA A 277 -6.52 -7.05 -14.84
C ALA A 277 -6.65 -5.51 -14.90
N PRO A 278 -5.54 -4.78 -15.14
CA PRO A 278 -5.60 -3.33 -15.30
C PRO A 278 -6.24 -2.95 -16.64
N GLY A 279 -6.92 -1.81 -16.67
CA GLY A 279 -7.58 -1.31 -17.88
C GLY A 279 -8.90 -2.02 -18.26
N PHE A 280 -9.45 -1.61 -19.39
CA PHE A 280 -10.72 -2.10 -19.94
C PHE A 280 -10.64 -2.27 -21.46
N GLY A 281 -11.44 -3.17 -22.03
CA GLY A 281 -11.48 -3.42 -23.49
C GLY A 281 -10.11 -3.78 -24.06
N ASP A 282 -9.79 -3.24 -25.24
CA ASP A 282 -8.52 -3.50 -25.94
C ASP A 282 -7.30 -3.02 -25.15
N ARG A 283 -7.45 -1.97 -24.32
CA ARG A 283 -6.37 -1.51 -23.44
C ARG A 283 -6.00 -2.57 -22.41
N ARG A 284 -6.98 -3.32 -21.90
CA ARG A 284 -6.71 -4.42 -20.97
C ARG A 284 -5.88 -5.51 -21.64
N LYS A 285 -6.26 -5.92 -22.86
CA LYS A 285 -5.51 -6.91 -23.63
C LYS A 285 -4.07 -6.46 -23.86
N ALA A 286 -3.89 -5.20 -24.26
CA ALA A 286 -2.56 -4.63 -24.48
C ALA A 286 -1.71 -4.56 -23.19
N MET A 287 -2.31 -4.21 -22.05
CA MET A 287 -1.62 -4.18 -20.75
C MET A 287 -1.33 -5.58 -20.19
N LEU A 288 -2.22 -6.57 -20.42
CA LEU A 288 -1.95 -7.96 -20.07
C LEU A 288 -0.77 -8.51 -20.88
N GLU A 289 -0.66 -8.13 -22.15
CA GLU A 289 0.49 -8.47 -22.99
C GLU A 289 1.78 -7.80 -22.47
N ASP A 290 1.71 -6.56 -22.00
CA ASP A 290 2.88 -5.90 -21.40
C ASP A 290 3.36 -6.65 -20.15
N ILE A 291 2.44 -7.09 -19.29
CA ILE A 291 2.74 -7.90 -18.10
C ILE A 291 3.31 -9.27 -18.51
N ALA A 292 2.75 -9.90 -19.54
CA ALA A 292 3.22 -11.17 -20.07
C ALA A 292 4.66 -11.06 -20.58
N VAL A 293 4.98 -10.01 -21.36
CA VAL A 293 6.35 -9.73 -21.82
C VAL A 293 7.30 -9.46 -20.66
N LEU A 294 6.90 -8.64 -19.68
CA LEU A 294 7.72 -8.34 -18.50
C LEU A 294 8.09 -9.61 -17.72
N THR A 295 7.13 -10.52 -17.59
CA THR A 295 7.24 -11.71 -16.73
C THR A 295 7.61 -12.98 -17.50
N GLY A 296 7.76 -12.90 -18.82
CA GLY A 296 8.06 -14.04 -19.70
C GLY A 296 6.92 -15.06 -19.78
N GLY A 297 5.69 -14.65 -19.47
CA GLY A 297 4.49 -15.48 -19.54
C GLY A 297 3.74 -15.32 -20.86
N GLN A 298 2.63 -16.04 -21.00
CA GLN A 298 1.71 -15.94 -22.13
C GLN A 298 0.30 -15.60 -21.66
N VAL A 299 -0.37 -14.67 -22.34
CA VAL A 299 -1.77 -14.34 -22.05
C VAL A 299 -2.69 -15.49 -22.50
N ILE A 300 -3.38 -16.11 -21.55
CA ILE A 300 -4.36 -17.18 -21.83
C ILE A 300 -5.68 -16.54 -22.26
N THR A 301 -5.89 -16.43 -23.57
CA THR A 301 -7.07 -15.83 -24.19
C THR A 301 -7.72 -16.77 -25.21
N GLU A 302 -9.03 -16.68 -25.34
CA GLU A 302 -9.81 -17.42 -26.34
C GLU A 302 -9.48 -17.01 -27.77
N ASP A 303 -9.09 -15.76 -27.99
CA ASP A 303 -8.71 -15.23 -29.31
C ASP A 303 -7.49 -15.97 -29.90
N ALA A 304 -6.62 -16.48 -29.02
CA ALA A 304 -5.45 -17.28 -29.39
C ALA A 304 -5.72 -18.80 -29.35
N GLY A 305 -6.97 -19.22 -29.10
CA GLY A 305 -7.35 -20.63 -28.96
C GLY A 305 -6.89 -21.29 -27.66
N LEU A 306 -6.46 -20.50 -26.67
CA LEU A 306 -5.94 -21.02 -25.40
C LEU A 306 -7.06 -21.16 -24.36
N LYS A 307 -6.96 -22.22 -23.56
CA LYS A 307 -7.90 -22.57 -22.50
C LYS A 307 -7.18 -22.71 -21.16
N LEU A 308 -7.86 -22.35 -20.06
CA LEU A 308 -7.29 -22.41 -18.71
C LEU A 308 -6.95 -23.86 -18.34
N GLU A 309 -7.79 -24.80 -18.76
CA GLU A 309 -7.69 -26.23 -18.48
C GLU A 309 -6.48 -26.88 -19.17
N SER A 310 -6.02 -26.29 -20.29
CA SER A 310 -4.84 -26.75 -21.05
C SER A 310 -3.57 -25.96 -20.74
N THR A 311 -3.63 -25.04 -19.77
CA THR A 311 -2.49 -24.18 -19.44
C THR A 311 -1.39 -25.00 -18.76
N LYS A 312 -0.15 -24.78 -19.18
CA LYS A 312 1.05 -25.45 -18.69
C LYS A 312 1.93 -24.48 -17.91
N LEU A 313 2.82 -25.02 -17.06
CA LEU A 313 3.74 -24.22 -16.24
C LEU A 313 4.68 -23.30 -17.02
N ASP A 314 5.03 -23.63 -18.26
CA ASP A 314 5.87 -22.83 -19.15
C ASP A 314 5.14 -21.60 -19.73
N MET A 315 3.80 -21.59 -19.70
CA MET A 315 2.98 -20.45 -20.12
C MET A 315 2.79 -19.42 -19.00
N LEU A 316 3.09 -19.77 -17.75
CA LEU A 316 2.95 -18.87 -16.61
C LEU A 316 4.12 -17.89 -16.56
N GLY A 317 3.82 -16.62 -16.29
CA GLY A 317 4.85 -15.62 -16.01
C GLY A 317 5.59 -15.91 -14.71
N LYS A 318 6.78 -15.36 -14.56
CA LYS A 318 7.60 -15.45 -13.35
C LYS A 318 8.07 -14.07 -12.93
N ALA A 319 8.21 -13.88 -11.63
CA ALA A 319 8.76 -12.67 -11.03
C ALA A 319 9.67 -13.05 -9.86
N ARG A 320 10.58 -12.14 -9.50
CA ARG A 320 11.39 -12.25 -8.26
C ARG A 320 10.47 -12.09 -7.06
N ARG A 321 9.67 -11.02 -7.06
CA ARG A 321 8.74 -10.68 -5.98
C ARG A 321 7.52 -9.95 -6.50
N ILE A 322 6.38 -10.17 -5.86
CA ILE A 322 5.16 -9.40 -6.11
C ILE A 322 4.63 -8.89 -4.78
N ASN A 323 4.34 -7.59 -4.71
CA ASN A 323 3.65 -6.99 -3.58
C ASN A 323 2.28 -6.47 -4.00
N ILE A 324 1.24 -6.84 -3.24
CA ILE A 324 -0.16 -6.48 -3.54
C ILE A 324 -0.76 -5.83 -2.30
N THR A 325 -1.15 -4.57 -2.44
CA THR A 325 -1.89 -3.82 -1.42
C THR A 325 -3.38 -3.84 -1.74
N LYS A 326 -4.17 -3.11 -0.96
CA LYS A 326 -5.61 -2.91 -1.23
C LYS A 326 -5.88 -2.30 -2.60
N ASP A 327 -5.01 -1.41 -3.06
CA ASP A 327 -5.26 -0.57 -4.22
C ASP A 327 -4.25 -0.79 -5.36
N ASN A 328 -3.09 -1.40 -5.08
CA ASN A 328 -1.97 -1.51 -6.04
C ASN A 328 -1.38 -2.91 -6.08
N THR A 329 -0.78 -3.24 -7.23
CA THR A 329 0.10 -4.41 -7.40
C THR A 329 1.41 -3.93 -8.01
N THR A 330 2.52 -4.34 -7.41
CA THR A 330 3.88 -4.11 -7.89
C THR A 330 4.53 -5.45 -8.20
N ILE A 331 5.05 -5.57 -9.42
CA ILE A 331 5.77 -6.75 -9.91
C ILE A 331 7.24 -6.38 -10.07
N VAL A 332 8.12 -7.11 -9.38
CA VAL A 332 9.58 -7.04 -9.52
C VAL A 332 10.01 -8.25 -10.34
N ALA A 333 10.43 -8.04 -11.59
CA ALA A 333 10.74 -9.10 -12.55
C ALA A 333 12.24 -9.12 -12.90
N GLU A 334 12.71 -10.26 -13.40
CA GLU A 334 14.10 -10.44 -13.82
C GLU A 334 14.16 -11.23 -15.13
N GLY A 335 15.18 -10.97 -15.96
CA GLY A 335 15.58 -11.86 -17.06
C GLY A 335 14.97 -11.60 -18.45
N ASN A 336 13.99 -10.69 -18.61
CA ASN A 336 13.32 -10.42 -19.90
C ASN A 336 13.66 -9.04 -20.51
N GLU A 337 14.84 -8.49 -20.21
CA GLU A 337 15.21 -7.13 -20.62
C GLU A 337 15.14 -6.89 -22.13
N LYS A 338 15.45 -7.90 -22.95
CA LYS A 338 15.46 -7.76 -24.42
C LYS A 338 14.05 -7.63 -24.96
N GLU A 339 13.16 -8.49 -24.49
CA GLU A 339 11.75 -8.53 -24.86
C GLU A 339 11.03 -7.27 -24.37
N VAL A 340 11.33 -6.82 -23.15
CA VAL A 340 10.83 -5.56 -22.58
C VAL A 340 11.29 -4.36 -23.42
N LYS A 341 12.58 -4.29 -23.80
CA LYS A 341 13.09 -3.23 -24.68
C LYS A 341 12.40 -3.22 -26.05
N ALA A 342 12.23 -4.39 -26.67
CA ALA A 342 11.52 -4.53 -27.93
C ALA A 342 10.06 -4.07 -27.81
N ARG A 343 9.39 -4.41 -26.71
CA ARG A 343 8.02 -3.97 -26.44
C ARG A 343 7.92 -2.46 -26.23
N CYS A 344 8.86 -1.85 -25.51
CA CYS A 344 8.96 -0.41 -25.36
C CYS A 344 9.14 0.31 -26.71
N GLU A 345 9.96 -0.23 -27.61
CA GLU A 345 10.12 0.31 -28.97
C GLU A 345 8.84 0.21 -29.81
N GLN A 346 8.11 -0.91 -29.69
CA GLN A 346 6.81 -1.05 -30.35
C GLN A 346 5.82 0.02 -29.88
N ILE A 347 5.74 0.26 -28.57
CA ILE A 347 4.84 1.29 -28.00
C ILE A 347 5.25 2.70 -28.49
N ARG A 348 6.56 3.00 -28.57
CA ARG A 348 7.04 4.28 -29.13
C ARG A 348 6.63 4.48 -30.59
N ARG A 349 6.74 3.45 -31.43
CA ARG A 349 6.28 3.53 -32.83
C ARG A 349 4.76 3.75 -32.92
N GLN A 350 3.98 3.05 -32.10
CA GLN A 350 2.53 3.25 -32.03
C GLN A 350 2.16 4.70 -31.63
N MET A 351 2.96 5.33 -30.78
CA MET A 351 2.75 6.74 -30.40
C MET A 351 3.03 7.72 -31.55
N GLU A 352 3.97 7.39 -32.46
CA GLU A 352 4.28 8.19 -33.63
C GLU A 352 3.20 8.05 -34.72
N GLU A 353 2.58 6.87 -34.83
CA GLU A 353 1.57 6.56 -35.84
C GLU A 353 0.17 7.10 -35.52
N THR A 354 -0.15 7.33 -34.24
CA THR A 354 -1.47 7.86 -33.85
C THR A 354 -1.49 9.39 -33.87
N ASP A 355 -2.59 9.98 -34.33
CA ASP A 355 -2.83 11.43 -34.25
C ASP A 355 -3.65 11.84 -33.02
N SER A 356 -4.20 10.86 -32.30
CA SER A 356 -5.04 11.07 -31.11
C SER A 356 -4.18 11.42 -29.90
N SER A 357 -4.35 12.62 -29.35
CA SER A 357 -3.66 13.05 -28.13
C SER A 357 -3.98 12.15 -26.93
N TYR A 358 -5.22 11.67 -26.83
CA TYR A 358 -5.65 10.72 -25.82
C TYR A 358 -4.90 9.40 -25.92
N ASP A 359 -4.76 8.83 -27.13
CA ASP A 359 -4.05 7.56 -27.30
C ASP A 359 -2.55 7.70 -27.04
N LYS A 360 -1.94 8.84 -27.41
CA LYS A 360 -0.54 9.15 -27.06
C LYS A 360 -0.32 9.17 -25.55
N GLU A 361 -1.18 9.85 -24.81
CA GLU A 361 -1.12 9.90 -23.34
C GLU A 361 -1.19 8.47 -22.75
N LYS A 362 -2.12 7.64 -23.25
CA LYS A 362 -2.32 6.27 -22.73
C LYS A 362 -1.21 5.30 -23.12
N LEU A 363 -0.59 5.47 -24.29
CA LEU A 363 0.61 4.73 -24.67
C LEU A 363 1.82 5.19 -23.86
N GLN A 364 1.94 6.48 -23.56
CA GLN A 364 2.99 7.03 -22.73
C GLN A 364 2.90 6.51 -21.28
N GLU A 365 1.70 6.41 -20.71
CA GLU A 365 1.48 5.77 -19.39
C GLU A 365 1.98 4.32 -19.38
N ARG A 366 1.68 3.53 -20.42
CA ARG A 366 2.13 2.14 -20.54
C ARG A 366 3.65 2.05 -20.69
N LEU A 367 4.22 2.89 -21.54
CA LEU A 367 5.66 2.96 -21.74
C LEU A 367 6.39 3.34 -20.45
N ALA A 368 5.89 4.32 -19.70
CA ALA A 368 6.49 4.73 -18.42
C ALA A 368 6.49 3.58 -17.40
N LYS A 369 5.37 2.84 -17.30
CA LYS A 369 5.26 1.68 -16.41
C LYS A 369 6.16 0.50 -16.79
N LEU A 370 6.47 0.35 -18.08
CA LEU A 370 7.29 -0.75 -18.58
C LEU A 370 8.78 -0.40 -18.67
N ALA A 371 9.12 0.87 -18.93
CA ALA A 371 10.50 1.34 -19.10
C ALA A 371 11.10 1.95 -17.82
N GLY A 372 10.27 2.36 -16.85
CA GLY A 372 10.71 3.01 -15.61
C GLY A 372 11.39 2.07 -14.62
N GLY A 373 11.20 0.75 -14.77
CA GLY A 373 11.73 -0.26 -13.87
C GLY A 373 11.19 -0.11 -12.43
N VAL A 374 11.81 -0.85 -11.52
CA VAL A 374 11.58 -0.76 -10.08
C VAL A 374 12.92 -0.63 -9.38
N ALA A 375 13.05 0.38 -8.53
CA ALA A 375 14.18 0.49 -7.61
C ALA A 375 13.87 -0.37 -6.39
N VAL A 376 14.78 -1.28 -6.05
CA VAL A 376 14.69 -2.16 -4.89
C VAL A 376 15.74 -1.72 -3.88
N ILE A 377 15.30 -1.38 -2.67
CA ILE A 377 16.15 -1.02 -1.52
C ILE A 377 16.13 -2.16 -0.51
#